data_AF-A0A433Q4A7-F1
#
_entry.id   AF-A0A433Q4A7-F1
#
_cell.length_a   1.000
_cell.length_b   1.000
_cell.length_c   1.000
_cell.angle_alpha   90.00
_cell.angle_beta   90.00
_cell.angle_gamma   90.00
#
_symmetry.space_group_name_H-M   'P 1'
#
loop_
_entity.id
_entity.type
_entity.pdbx_description
1 polymer ?
#
loop_
_entity_poly.entity_id
_entity_poly.type
_entity_poly.pdbx_seq_one_letter_code
_entity_poly.pdbx_strand_id
1 'polypeptide(L)'
;MGYYTISSTAIQVSHELYALCARQAEERCDFYVTACDLPDNYQTWFAITQLHVWMLMVRLRAEKDSKIYTQELVNRLFEDVEERMRGHGISGRIVVGYIKDLIAQFHGSVVTYDEGMCKDDPVLAAALW
;
A
#
# COMPACT_ATOMS: atom_id res chain seq x y z
N MET A 1 23.69 -18.91 17.63
CA MET A 1 22.70 -19.61 16.79
C MET A 1 21.44 -18.75 16.73
N GLY A 2 21.37 -17.72 15.88
CA GLY A 2 20.32 -16.70 16.00
C GLY A 2 20.18 -15.75 14.81
N TYR A 3 20.18 -16.26 13.58
CA TYR A 3 20.06 -15.43 12.37
C TYR A 3 18.68 -15.50 11.68
N TYR A 4 17.73 -16.29 12.19
CA TYR A 4 16.40 -16.45 11.60
C TYR A 4 15.32 -16.33 12.67
N THR A 5 15.11 -15.12 13.20
CA THR A 5 13.85 -14.80 13.87
C THR A 5 12.79 -14.54 12.81
N ILE A 6 11.53 -14.90 13.09
CA ILE A 6 10.40 -14.68 12.16
C ILE A 6 10.35 -13.22 11.70
N SER A 7 10.68 -12.28 12.59
CA SER A 7 10.81 -10.86 12.29
C SER A 7 11.90 -10.55 11.25
N SER A 8 13.09 -11.15 11.35
CA SER A 8 14.17 -10.92 10.38
C SER A 8 13.81 -11.42 8.99
N THR A 9 13.17 -12.58 8.90
CA THR A 9 12.66 -13.10 7.62
C THR A 9 11.55 -12.22 7.07
N ALA A 10 10.63 -11.76 7.93
CA ALA A 10 9.53 -10.88 7.52
C ALA A 10 10.04 -9.54 6.96
N ILE A 11 11.10 -8.96 7.53
CA ILE A 11 11.74 -7.74 6.99
C ILE A 11 12.28 -7.97 5.57
N GLN A 12 12.97 -9.09 5.33
CA GLN A 12 13.55 -9.37 4.03
C GLN A 12 12.47 -9.64 2.97
N VAL A 13 11.49 -10.49 3.31
CA VAL A 13 10.42 -10.88 2.38
C VAL A 13 9.48 -9.71 2.10
N SER A 14 9.20 -8.85 3.08
CA SER A 14 8.30 -7.70 2.89
C SER A 14 8.82 -6.71 1.85
N HIS A 15 10.14 -6.57 1.72
CA HIS A 15 10.75 -5.73 0.70
C HIS A 15 10.45 -6.23 -0.71
N GLU A 16 10.63 -7.53 -0.96
CA GLU A 16 10.33 -8.13 -2.26
C GLU A 16 8.83 -8.05 -2.56
N LEU A 17 7.99 -8.41 -1.59
CA LEU A 17 6.53 -8.34 -1.71
C LEU A 17 6.04 -6.92 -2.04
N TYR A 18 6.54 -5.92 -1.31
CA TYR A 18 6.21 -4.52 -1.56
C TYR A 18 6.66 -4.07 -2.95
N ALA A 19 7.88 -4.43 -3.36
CA ALA A 19 8.39 -4.08 -4.68
C ALA A 19 7.52 -4.65 -5.81
N LEU A 20 6.94 -5.85 -5.64
CA LEU A 20 5.97 -6.40 -6.61
C LEU A 20 4.69 -5.54 -6.70
N CYS A 21 4.19 -5.05 -5.56
CA CYS A 21 3.01 -4.18 -5.51
C CYS A 21 3.30 -2.81 -6.14
N ALA A 22 4.42 -2.17 -5.77
CA ALA A 22 4.80 -0.86 -6.28
C ALA A 22 5.03 -0.88 -7.81
N ARG A 23 5.64 -1.95 -8.33
CA ARG A 23 5.83 -2.13 -9.77
C ARG A 23 4.53 -2.15 -10.56
N GLN A 24 3.40 -2.59 -9.98
CA GLN A 24 2.13 -2.57 -10.72
C GLN A 24 1.67 -1.15 -11.06
N ALA A 25 1.93 -0.17 -10.18
CA ALA A 25 1.60 1.21 -10.44
C ALA A 25 2.45 1.81 -11.58
N GLU A 26 3.71 1.38 -11.69
CA GLU A 26 4.67 1.90 -12.67
C GLU A 26 4.56 1.17 -14.03
N GLU A 27 4.58 -0.16 -14.03
CA GLU A 27 4.56 -1.00 -15.24
C GLU A 27 3.23 -0.89 -15.99
N ARG A 28 2.12 -0.64 -15.28
CA ARG A 28 0.78 -0.50 -15.87
C ARG A 28 0.27 0.93 -15.85
N CYS A 29 1.16 1.92 -15.72
CA CYS A 29 0.80 3.34 -15.66
C CYS A 29 -0.12 3.73 -16.84
N ASP A 30 0.21 3.30 -18.06
CA ASP A 30 -0.61 3.58 -19.26
C ASP A 30 -2.06 3.13 -19.11
N PHE A 31 -2.32 1.96 -18.51
CA PHE A 31 -3.67 1.48 -18.27
C PHE A 31 -4.42 2.39 -17.29
N TYR A 32 -3.79 2.73 -16.17
CA TYR A 32 -4.43 3.55 -15.14
C TYR A 32 -4.65 5.00 -15.59
N VAL A 33 -3.67 5.61 -16.24
CA VAL A 33 -3.74 7.01 -16.67
C VAL A 33 -4.57 7.16 -17.94
N THR A 34 -4.39 6.28 -18.94
CA THR A 34 -5.05 6.46 -20.25
C THR A 34 -6.41 5.75 -20.31
N ALA A 35 -6.51 4.51 -19.84
CA ALA A 35 -7.74 3.74 -19.98
C ALA A 35 -8.74 3.99 -18.84
N CYS A 36 -8.24 4.24 -17.61
CA CYS A 36 -9.07 4.57 -16.45
C CYS A 36 -9.20 6.08 -16.18
N ASP A 37 -8.58 6.93 -17.00
CA ASP A 37 -8.63 8.40 -16.90
C ASP A 37 -8.23 8.93 -15.52
N LEU A 38 -7.27 8.27 -14.87
CA LEU A 38 -6.75 8.72 -13.57
C LEU A 38 -5.66 9.78 -13.78
N PRO A 39 -5.63 10.82 -12.94
CA PRO A 39 -4.62 11.87 -13.08
C PRO A 39 -3.22 11.31 -12.76
N ASP A 40 -2.22 11.59 -13.60
CA ASP A 40 -0.84 11.18 -13.36
C ASP A 40 -0.19 12.03 -12.25
N ASN A 41 -0.41 11.63 -11.01
CA ASN A 41 0.12 12.32 -9.84
C ASN A 41 0.37 11.36 -8.67
N TYR A 42 1.00 11.90 -7.62
CA TYR A 42 1.34 11.18 -6.41
C TYR A 42 0.14 10.47 -5.75
N GLN A 43 -1.04 11.08 -5.77
CA GLN A 43 -2.24 10.51 -5.17
C GLN A 43 -2.71 9.25 -5.92
N THR A 44 -2.66 9.27 -7.25
CA THR A 44 -2.98 8.10 -8.09
C THR A 44 -2.00 6.97 -7.85
N TRP A 45 -0.69 7.28 -7.81
CA TRP A 45 0.32 6.29 -7.45
C TRP A 45 0.04 5.66 -6.08
N PHE A 46 -0.25 6.48 -5.07
CA PHE A 46 -0.55 6.01 -3.72
C PHE A 46 -1.81 5.12 -3.71
N ALA A 47 -2.88 5.54 -4.40
CA ALA A 47 -4.14 4.81 -4.49
C ALA A 47 -3.98 3.42 -5.14
N ILE A 48 -3.24 3.33 -6.25
CA ILE A 48 -2.99 2.06 -6.93
C ILE A 48 -2.08 1.16 -6.07
N THR A 49 -1.04 1.73 -5.46
CA THR A 49 -0.09 0.96 -4.65
C THR A 49 -0.77 0.42 -3.39
N GLN A 50 -1.57 1.23 -2.68
CA GLN A 50 -2.29 0.77 -1.50
C GLN A 50 -3.32 -0.31 -1.82
N LEU A 51 -3.95 -0.27 -3.00
CA LEU A 51 -4.88 -1.31 -3.46
C LEU A 51 -4.18 -2.66 -3.58
N HIS A 52 -2.99 -2.68 -4.20
CA HIS A 52 -2.19 -3.90 -4.34
C HIS A 52 -1.66 -4.41 -3.00
N VAL A 53 -1.24 -3.49 -2.12
CA VAL A 53 -0.88 -3.83 -0.74
C VAL A 53 -2.07 -4.45 -0.01
N TRP A 54 -3.29 -3.90 -0.16
CA TRP A 54 -4.51 -4.47 0.43
C TRP A 54 -4.83 -5.87 -0.09
N MET A 55 -4.76 -6.10 -1.40
CA MET A 55 -4.97 -7.43 -1.98
C MET A 55 -3.98 -8.46 -1.38
N LEU A 56 -2.72 -8.05 -1.19
CA LEU A 56 -1.71 -8.90 -0.56
C LEU A 56 -2.01 -9.13 0.93
N MET A 57 -2.43 -8.09 1.67
CA MET A 57 -2.85 -8.23 3.07
C MET A 57 -4.01 -9.23 3.21
N VAL A 58 -5.02 -9.16 2.33
CA VAL A 58 -6.14 -10.11 2.33
C VAL A 58 -5.64 -11.54 2.16
N ARG A 59 -4.71 -11.79 1.23
CA ARG A 59 -4.10 -13.11 1.03
C ARG A 59 -3.29 -13.57 2.24
N LEU A 60 -2.57 -12.66 2.89
CA LEU A 60 -1.75 -12.96 4.08
C LEU A 60 -2.58 -13.29 5.31
N ARG A 61 -3.83 -12.83 5.43
CA ARG A 61 -4.70 -13.13 6.59
C ARG A 61 -4.90 -14.63 6.84
N ALA A 62 -4.78 -15.46 5.81
CA ALA A 62 -4.89 -16.92 5.92
C ALA A 62 -3.59 -17.61 6.42
N GLU A 63 -2.47 -16.90 6.45
CA GLU A 63 -1.16 -17.45 6.79
C GLU A 63 -0.83 -17.33 8.28
N LYS A 64 0.10 -18.18 8.75
CA LYS A 64 0.68 -18.06 10.09
C LYS A 64 1.57 -16.82 10.17
N ASP A 65 1.64 -16.19 11.34
CA ASP A 65 2.42 -14.97 11.59
C ASP A 65 2.05 -13.77 10.70
N SER A 66 0.86 -13.80 10.07
CA SER A 66 0.36 -12.80 9.13
C SER A 66 0.44 -11.36 9.65
N LYS A 67 0.25 -11.17 10.95
CA LYS A 67 0.36 -9.86 11.62
C LYS A 67 1.74 -9.24 11.45
N ILE A 68 2.80 -10.03 11.58
CA ILE A 68 4.19 -9.55 11.47
C ILE A 68 4.47 -9.15 10.02
N TYR A 69 4.13 -10.01 9.07
CA TYR A 69 4.31 -9.72 7.64
C TYR A 69 3.48 -8.52 7.17
N THR A 70 2.24 -8.40 7.65
CA THR A 70 1.35 -7.27 7.32
C THR A 70 1.91 -5.97 7.88
N GLN A 71 2.40 -5.98 9.14
CA GLN A 71 3.01 -4.80 9.73
C GLN A 71 4.27 -4.37 8.96
N GLU A 72 5.15 -5.31 8.62
CA GLU A 72 6.34 -5.00 7.83
C GLU A 72 6.00 -4.50 6.42
N LEU A 73 4.98 -5.05 5.77
CA LEU A 73 4.51 -4.59 4.46
C LEU A 73 4.01 -3.15 4.51
N VAL A 74 3.22 -2.80 5.53
CA VAL A 74 2.72 -1.43 5.73
C VAL A 74 3.86 -0.46 6.07
N ASN A 75 4.84 -0.89 6.86
CA ASN A 75 6.04 -0.10 7.12
C ASN A 75 6.77 0.25 5.81
N ARG A 76 6.98 -0.74 4.92
CA ARG A 76 7.62 -0.52 3.61
C ARG A 76 6.83 0.46 2.73
N LEU A 77 5.49 0.38 2.73
CA LEU A 77 4.64 1.35 2.02
C LEU A 77 4.88 2.79 2.50
N PHE A 78 4.91 3.00 3.81
CA PHE A 78 5.10 4.35 4.36
C PHE A 78 6.55 4.85 4.26
N GLU A 79 7.53 3.95 4.22
CA GLU A 79 8.92 4.29 3.89
C GLU A 79 9.06 4.82 2.45
N ASP A 80 8.41 4.19 1.46
CA ASP A 80 8.41 4.67 0.06
C ASP A 80 7.64 6.00 -0.07
N VAL A 81 6.51 6.13 0.62
CA VAL A 81 5.77 7.40 0.74
C VAL A 81 6.68 8.53 1.21
N GLU A 82 7.43 8.31 2.29
CA GLU A 82 8.34 9.30 2.86
C GLU A 82 9.53 9.59 1.92
N GLU A 83 10.11 8.56 1.31
CA GLU A 83 11.21 8.71 0.36
C GLU A 83 10.81 9.54 -0.86
N ARG A 84 9.65 9.24 -1.45
CA ARG A 84 9.11 10.03 -2.56
C ARG A 84 8.82 11.46 -2.15
N MET A 85 8.25 11.73 -0.96
CA MET A 85 8.05 13.10 -0.47
C MET A 85 9.37 13.87 -0.34
N ARG A 86 10.41 13.23 0.23
CA ARG A 86 11.74 13.83 0.31
C ARG A 86 12.34 14.09 -1.07
N GLY A 87 12.14 13.18 -2.03
CA GLY A 87 12.56 13.36 -3.42
C GLY A 87 11.94 14.57 -4.11
N HIS A 88 10.72 14.96 -3.73
CA HIS A 88 10.05 16.18 -4.19
C HIS A 88 10.44 17.45 -3.39
N GLY A 89 11.44 17.37 -2.51
CA GLY A 89 11.91 18.50 -1.70
C GLY A 89 11.01 18.85 -0.51
N ILE A 90 10.00 18.03 -0.21
CA ILE A 90 9.12 18.24 0.95
C ILE A 90 9.81 17.61 2.16
N SER A 91 10.10 18.43 3.18
CA SER A 91 10.82 17.97 4.37
C SER A 91 10.29 18.62 5.66
N GLY A 92 10.63 18.03 6.81
CA GLY A 92 10.31 18.58 8.12
C GLY A 92 8.88 18.33 8.58
N ARG A 93 8.29 19.29 9.31
CA ARG A 93 7.00 19.13 10.01
C ARG A 93 5.82 18.91 9.06
N ILE A 94 5.92 19.38 7.83
CA ILE A 94 4.89 19.24 6.79
C ILE A 94 4.73 17.76 6.43
N VAL A 95 5.84 17.04 6.20
CA VAL A 95 5.85 15.61 5.87
C VAL A 95 5.15 14.78 6.96
N VAL A 96 5.42 15.09 8.23
CA VAL A 96 4.80 14.37 9.36
C VAL A 96 3.28 14.55 9.39
N GLY A 97 2.78 15.73 9.00
CA GLY A 97 1.34 15.97 8.83
C GLY A 97 0.76 15.13 7.70
N TYR A 98 1.36 15.22 6.51
CA TYR A 98 0.93 14.47 5.33
C TYR A 98 0.94 12.95 5.56
N ILE A 99 1.98 12.40 6.19
CA ILE A 99 2.05 10.96 6.49
C ILE A 99 0.89 10.55 7.40
N LYS A 100 0.55 11.36 8.42
CA LYS A 100 -0.59 11.05 9.29
C LYS A 100 -1.90 11.03 8.52
N ASP A 101 -2.09 11.97 7.60
CA ASP A 101 -3.28 12.02 6.75
C ASP A 101 -3.34 10.80 5.83
N LEU A 102 -2.21 10.40 5.24
CA LEU A 102 -2.12 9.19 4.40
C LEU A 102 -2.34 7.89 5.20
N ILE A 103 -1.90 7.83 6.46
CA ILE A 103 -2.19 6.70 7.35
C ILE A 103 -3.70 6.61 7.62
N ALA A 104 -4.34 7.74 7.91
CA ALA A 104 -5.79 7.78 8.11
C ALA A 104 -6.53 7.36 6.84
N GLN A 105 -6.09 7.85 5.66
CA GLN A 105 -6.63 7.45 4.36
C GLN A 105 -6.46 5.95 4.12
N PHE A 106 -5.27 5.40 4.35
CA PHE A 106 -4.97 3.98 4.18
C PHE A 106 -5.90 3.11 5.03
N HIS A 107 -6.05 3.42 6.31
CA HIS A 107 -6.95 2.67 7.19
C HIS A 107 -8.41 2.79 6.75
N GLY A 108 -8.85 3.97 6.31
CA GLY A 108 -10.18 4.16 5.74
C GLY A 108 -10.40 3.26 4.51
N SER A 109 -9.47 3.32 3.56
CA SER A 109 -9.51 2.50 2.33
C SER A 109 -9.55 1.01 2.64
N VAL A 110 -8.74 0.51 3.59
CA VAL A 110 -8.75 -0.91 3.99
C VAL A 110 -10.13 -1.34 4.49
N VAL A 111 -10.78 -0.52 5.33
CA VAL A 111 -12.13 -0.82 5.84
C VAL A 111 -13.14 -0.84 4.71
N THR A 112 -13.12 0.14 3.82
CA THR A 112 -14.04 0.23 2.68
C THR A 112 -13.85 -0.94 1.70
N TYR A 113 -12.60 -1.34 1.43
CA TYR A 113 -12.31 -2.49 0.56
C TYR A 113 -12.75 -3.81 1.21
N ASP A 114 -12.52 -3.99 2.50
CA ASP A 114 -12.99 -5.17 3.23
C ASP A 114 -14.52 -5.27 3.23
N GLU A 115 -15.21 -4.13 3.41
CA GLU A 115 -16.67 -4.06 3.33
C GLU A 115 -17.18 -4.37 1.93
N GLY A 116 -16.59 -3.76 0.90
CA GLY A 116 -16.94 -3.99 -0.50
C GLY A 116 -16.74 -5.45 -0.92
N MET A 117 -15.64 -6.07 -0.51
CA MET A 117 -15.33 -7.47 -0.81
C MET A 117 -16.33 -8.44 -0.14
N CYS A 118 -16.85 -8.12 1.05
CA CYS A 118 -17.78 -8.99 1.76
C CYS A 118 -19.25 -8.83 1.33
N LYS A 119 -19.61 -7.70 0.71
CA LYS A 119 -21.00 -7.35 0.38
C LYS A 119 -21.34 -7.67 -1.08
N ASP A 120 -21.18 -6.69 -1.96
CA ASP A 120 -21.62 -6.77 -3.36
C ASP A 120 -20.66 -5.98 -4.26
N ASP A 121 -20.58 -6.38 -5.54
CA ASP A 121 -19.73 -5.75 -6.56
C ASP A 121 -19.92 -4.22 -6.69
N PRO A 122 -21.14 -3.65 -6.60
CA PRO A 122 -21.32 -2.19 -6.67
C PRO A 122 -20.69 -1.46 -5.48
N VAL A 123 -20.66 -2.07 -4.30
CA VAL A 123 -20.04 -1.49 -3.10
C VAL A 123 -18.52 -1.50 -3.26
N LEU A 124 -17.96 -2.58 -3.81
CA LEU A 124 -16.54 -2.64 -4.12
C LEU A 124 -16.16 -1.65 -5.23
N ALA A 125 -16.97 -1.51 -6.27
CA ALA A 125 -16.75 -0.53 -7.33
C ALA A 125 -16.77 0.91 -6.78
N ALA A 126 -17.71 1.23 -5.88
CA ALA A 126 -17.77 2.52 -5.20
C ALA A 126 -16.63 2.75 -4.18
N ALA A 127 -15.97 1.69 -3.73
CA ALA A 127 -14.79 1.81 -2.87
C ALA A 127 -13.53 2.14 -3.68
N LEU A 128 -13.46 1.66 -4.93
CA LEU A 128 -12.32 1.85 -5.83
C LEU A 128 -12.31 3.22 -6.51
N TRP A 129 -13.48 3.84 -6.69
CA TRP A 129 -13.69 5.09 -7.44
C TRP A 129 -14.27 6.18 -6.55
#